data_AF-A0A937Q2Z4-F1
#
_entry.id   AF-A0A937Q2Z4-F1
#
_cell.length_a   1.000
_cell.length_b   1.000
_cell.length_c   1.000
_cell.angle_alpha   90.00
_cell.angle_beta   90.00
_cell.angle_gamma   90.00
#
_symmetry.space_group_name_H-M   'P 1'
#
loop_
_entity.id
_entity.type
_entity.pdbx_description
1 polymer ?
#
loop_
_entity_poly.entity_id
_entity_poly.type
_entity_poly.pdbx_seq_one_letter_code
_entity_poly.pdbx_strand_id
1 'polypeptide(L)' 'MEYVRNTIGGILEKISQEYPDRDALIHTEKGVRFNYALLSWEVSRAARGLMRIGIKPGDKVALWAPNIP' A
#
# COMPACT_ATOMS: atom_id res chain seq x y z
N MET A 1 -20.46 8.01 4.57
CA MET A 1 -19.86 7.86 5.92
C MET A 1 -19.24 6.48 6.18
N GLU A 2 -19.44 5.46 5.32
CA GLU A 2 -18.84 4.12 5.49
C GLU A 2 -17.30 4.11 5.45
N TYR A 3 -16.68 4.90 4.55
CA TYR A 3 -15.21 4.98 4.42
C TYR A 3 -14.50 5.53 5.65
N VAL A 4 -15.18 6.32 6.50
CA VAL A 4 -14.57 6.94 7.69
C VAL A 4 -14.36 5.93 8.82
N ARG A 5 -14.99 4.74 8.76
CA ARG A 5 -14.86 3.69 9.78
C ARG A 5 -13.79 2.65 9.47
N ASN A 6 -13.03 2.81 8.39
CA ASN A 6 -12.00 1.85 7.98
C ASN A 6 -10.62 2.51 8.00
N THR A 7 -9.56 1.70 8.12
CA THR A 7 -8.18 2.19 8.00
C THR A 7 -7.81 2.31 6.52
N ILE A 8 -6.82 3.14 6.19
CA ILE A 8 -6.32 3.23 4.81
C ILE A 8 -5.84 1.86 4.31
N GLY A 9 -5.15 1.09 5.16
CA GLY A 9 -4.73 -0.28 4.84
C GLY A 9 -5.90 -1.23 4.61
N GLY A 10 -6.94 -1.17 5.44
CA GLY A 10 -8.13 -2.01 5.29
C GLY A 10 -8.97 -1.67 4.06
N ILE A 11 -8.99 -0.40 3.64
CA ILE A 11 -9.62 0.00 2.37
C ILE A 11 -8.83 -0.57 1.19
N LEU A 12 -7.49 -0.47 1.21
CA LEU A 12 -6.65 -1.04 0.16
C LEU A 12 -6.83 -2.56 0.04
N GLU A 13 -6.85 -3.26 1.17
CA GLU A 13 -7.10 -4.71 1.20
C GLU A 13 -8.46 -5.05 0.59
N LYS A 14 -9.54 -4.37 1.01
CA LYS A 14 -10.88 -4.55 0.46
C LYS A 14 -10.90 -4.34 -1.07
N ILE A 15 -10.35 -3.24 -1.55
CA ILE A 15 -10.32 -2.93 -2.99
C ILE A 15 -9.49 -3.97 -3.76
N SER A 16 -8.38 -4.45 -3.17
CA SER A 16 -7.56 -5.48 -3.82
C SER A 16 -8.24 -6.83 -3.96
N GLN A 17 -9.20 -7.14 -3.08
CA GLN A 17 -10.04 -8.34 -3.21
C GLN A 17 -11.18 -8.14 -4.21
N GLU A 18 -11.77 -6.94 -4.26
CA GLU A 18 -12.90 -6.64 -5.15
C GLU A 18 -12.46 -6.45 -6.62
N TYR A 19 -11.26 -5.89 -6.83
CA TYR A 19 -10.75 -5.53 -8.15
C TYR A 19 -9.26 -5.91 -8.36
N PRO A 20 -8.89 -7.18 -8.17
CA PRO A 20 -7.48 -7.61 -8.12
C PRO A 20 -6.69 -7.27 -9.39
N ASP A 21 -7.32 -7.39 -10.55
CA ASP A 21 -6.68 -7.23 -11.87
C ASP A 21 -6.73 -5.80 -12.41
N ARG A 22 -7.44 -4.87 -11.75
CA ARG A 22 -7.49 -3.47 -12.17
C ARG A 22 -6.19 -2.75 -11.83
N ASP A 23 -5.80 -1.81 -12.68
CA ASP A 23 -4.64 -0.96 -12.41
C ASP A 23 -4.82 -0.16 -11.14
N ALA A 24 -3.77 -0.14 -10.32
CA ALA A 24 -3.70 0.61 -9.08
C ALA A 24 -2.60 1.68 -9.13
N LEU A 25 -1.48 1.38 -9.77
CA LEU A 25 -0.36 2.31 -9.93
C LEU A 25 0.26 2.15 -11.32
N ILE A 26 0.45 3.27 -12.02
CA ILE A 26 1.13 3.32 -13.31
C ILE A 26 2.18 4.42 -13.23
N HIS A 27 3.44 4.06 -13.42
CA HIS A 27 4.55 5.00 -13.54
C HIS A 27 5.14 4.94 -14.94
N THR A 28 4.70 5.86 -15.79
CA THR A 28 4.94 5.85 -17.24
C THR A 28 6.43 5.92 -17.59
N GLU A 29 7.20 6.81 -16.96
CA GLU A 29 8.63 7.00 -17.26
C GLU A 29 9.50 5.76 -16.95
N LYS A 30 9.06 4.91 -16.02
CA LYS A 30 9.79 3.72 -15.58
C LYS A 30 9.18 2.43 -16.11
N GLY A 31 8.06 2.52 -16.84
CA GLY A 31 7.31 1.35 -17.33
C GLY A 31 6.75 0.46 -16.20
N VAL A 32 6.61 0.97 -14.97
CA VAL A 32 6.10 0.20 -13.83
C VAL A 32 4.58 0.25 -13.84
N ARG A 33 3.95 -0.92 -13.65
CA ARG A 33 2.49 -1.06 -13.57
C ARG A 33 2.13 -2.10 -12.54
N PHE A 34 1.37 -1.71 -11.53
CA PHE A 34 0.80 -2.60 -10.53
C PHE A 34 -0.72 -2.64 -10.69
N ASN A 35 -1.27 -3.85 -10.70
CA ASN A 35 -2.67 -4.05 -10.39
C ASN A 35 -2.88 -4.03 -8.86
N TYR A 36 -4.13 -3.98 -8.40
CA TYR A 36 -4.39 -3.90 -6.95
C TYR A 36 -3.88 -5.11 -6.17
N ALA A 37 -3.89 -6.30 -6.76
CA ALA A 37 -3.33 -7.50 -6.11
C ALA A 37 -1.83 -7.35 -5.84
N LEU A 38 -1.05 -6.91 -6.84
CA LEU A 38 0.38 -6.70 -6.70
C LEU A 38 0.71 -5.55 -5.75
N LEU A 39 -0.03 -4.43 -5.83
CA LEU A 39 0.14 -3.30 -4.92
C LEU A 39 -0.09 -3.72 -3.46
N SER A 40 -1.16 -4.48 -3.21
CA SER A 40 -1.47 -5.01 -1.86
C SER A 40 -0.37 -5.94 -1.33
N TRP A 41 0.20 -6.77 -2.21
CA TRP A 41 1.34 -7.62 -1.86
C TRP A 41 2.58 -6.81 -1.49
N GLU A 42 2.93 -5.78 -2.28
CA GLU A 42 4.09 -4.91 -2.01
C GLU A 42 3.93 -4.13 -0.71
N VAL A 43 2.76 -3.55 -0.47
CA VAL A 43 2.44 -2.86 0.80
C VAL A 43 2.57 -3.82 1.97
N SER A 44 2.06 -5.03 1.86
CA SER A 44 2.18 -6.06 2.90
C SER A 44 3.63 -6.47 3.14
N ARG A 45 4.44 -6.59 2.09
CA ARG A 45 5.88 -6.88 2.20
C ARG A 45 6.61 -5.76 2.95
N ALA A 46 6.36 -4.51 2.60
CA ALA A 46 6.95 -3.35 3.27
C ALA A 46 6.51 -3.26 4.74
N ALA A 47 5.21 -3.44 5.02
CA ALA A 47 4.65 -3.42 6.37
C ALA A 47 5.31 -4.48 7.27
N ARG A 48 5.49 -5.72 6.78
CA ARG A 48 6.21 -6.77 7.52
C ARG A 48 7.66 -6.39 7.84
N GLY A 49 8.33 -5.70 6.91
CA GLY A 49 9.68 -5.15 7.15
C GLY A 49 9.71 -4.11 8.27
N LEU A 50 8.76 -3.17 8.26
CA LEU A 50 8.62 -2.15 9.30
C LEU A 50 8.32 -2.78 10.68
N MET A 51 7.44 -3.78 10.73
CA MET A 51 7.18 -4.55 11.95
C MET A 51 8.43 -5.28 12.44
N ARG A 52 9.22 -5.86 11.52
CA ARG A 52 10.43 -6.61 11.85
C ARG A 52 11.53 -5.77 12.48
N ILE A 53 11.60 -4.48 12.14
CA ILE A 53 12.53 -3.51 12.75
C ILE A 53 11.98 -2.84 14.02
N GLY A 54 10.76 -3.22 14.45
CA GLY A 54 10.21 -2.85 15.75
C GLY A 54 9.23 -1.68 15.75
N ILE A 55 8.74 -1.24 14.59
CA ILE A 55 7.67 -0.22 14.51
C ILE A 55 6.35 -0.78 15.07
N LYS A 56 5.68 0.03 15.88
CA LYS A 56 4.46 -0.30 16.62
C LYS A 56 3.35 0.74 16.43
N PRO A 57 2.08 0.39 16.73
CA PRO A 57 1.01 1.37 16.80
C PRO A 57 1.36 2.55 17.72
N GLY A 58 1.21 3.77 17.22
CA GLY A 58 1.56 5.00 17.93
C GLY A 58 2.93 5.56 17.59
N ASP A 59 3.81 4.78 16.97
CA ASP A 59 5.11 5.28 16.51
C ASP A 59 4.94 6.29 15.37
N LYS A 60 5.74 7.35 15.41
CA LYS A 60 5.80 8.36 14.34
C LYS A 60 6.89 7.96 13.35
N VAL A 61 6.51 7.75 12.10
CA VAL A 61 7.43 7.37 11.02
C VAL A 61 7.48 8.50 10.00
N ALA A 62 8.67 9.02 9.73
CA ALA A 62 8.89 9.99 8.66
C ALA A 62 9.29 9.25 7.37
N LEU A 63 8.66 9.60 6.25
CA LEU A 63 9.05 9.12 4.93
C LEU A 63 9.87 10.21 4.24
N TRP A 64 11.15 9.92 3.97
CA TRP A 64 11.99 10.76 3.13
C TRP A 64 12.46 9.96 1.92
N ALA A 65 11.76 10.16 0.80
CA ALA A 65 12.03 9.45 -0.44
C ALA A 65 11.65 10.34 -1.65
N PRO A 66 12.30 10.16 -2.81
CA PRO A 66 11.80 10.71 -4.06
C PRO A 66 10.45 10.07 -4.43
N ASN A 67 9.67 10.76 -5.26
CA ASN A 67 8.39 10.23 -5.74
C ASN A 67 8.61 9.22 -6.88
N ILE A 68 9.04 8.01 -6.53
CA ILE A 68 9.23 6.87 -7.42
C ILE A 68 8.64 5.59 -6.78
N PRO A 69 8.08 4.65 -7.55
CA PRO A 69 7.63 3.36 -7.05
C PRO A 69 8.79 2.42 -6.72
#